data_AF-A0A7C9KIP8-F1
#
_entry.id   AF-A0A7C9KIP8-F1
#
_cell.length_a   1.000
_cell.length_b   1.000
_cell.length_c   1.000
_cell.angle_alpha   90.00
_cell.angle_beta   90.00
_cell.angle_gamma   90.00
#
_symmetry.space_group_name_H-M   'P 1'
#
loop_
_entity.id
_entity.type
_entity.pdbx_description
1 polymer ?
#
loop_
_entity_poly.entity_id
_entity_poly.type
_entity_poly.pdbx_seq_one_letter_code
_entity_poly.pdbx_strand_id
1 'polypeptide(L)'
;MTLSDTRRAAMLDALADHVLAHGLAASSLRPLAKAAGLSDRMLLYHFKDKNAVLAATLATIASRLTVMLGDAVAAPMPLPEVRARLVPLLLGDALWPYMRVWLEMAALAAQGDALFAEVGEAIGRGFYAWGYAQVAAPTPERRAIDAAQLLTSLEGMVLLKSIGMEDVARLAAG
;
A
#
# COMPACT_ATOMS: atom_id res chain seq x y z
N MET A 1 11.43 17.29 -14.34
CA MET A 1 12.17 16.05 -13.97
C MET A 1 13.54 16.10 -14.61
N THR A 2 14.58 15.91 -13.80
CA THR A 2 15.97 15.78 -14.28
C THR A 2 16.28 14.32 -14.65
N LEU A 3 17.40 14.09 -15.36
CA LEU A 3 17.90 12.74 -15.65
C LEU A 3 18.17 11.92 -14.37
N SER A 4 18.55 12.58 -13.27
CA SER A 4 18.72 11.93 -11.96
C SER A 4 17.39 11.52 -11.34
N ASP A 5 16.33 12.33 -11.47
CA ASP A 5 15.00 11.99 -10.94
C ASP A 5 14.42 10.79 -11.66
N THR A 6 14.62 10.70 -12.97
CA THR A 6 14.13 9.59 -13.80
C THR A 6 14.85 8.28 -13.45
N ARG A 7 16.17 8.32 -13.23
CA ARG A 7 16.93 7.15 -12.77
C ARG A 7 16.51 6.71 -11.38
N ARG A 8 16.24 7.65 -10.48
CA ARG A 8 15.77 7.34 -9.12
C ARG A 8 14.39 6.70 -9.12
N ALA A 9 13.48 7.18 -9.97
CA ALA A 9 12.16 6.59 -10.16
C ALA A 9 12.26 5.14 -10.66
N ALA A 10 13.01 4.90 -11.76
CA ALA A 10 13.19 3.56 -12.30
C ALA A 10 13.83 2.58 -11.30
N MET A 11 14.76 3.07 -10.46
CA MET A 11 15.32 2.28 -9.37
C MET A 11 14.25 1.91 -8.34
N LEU A 12 13.47 2.87 -7.84
CA LEU A 12 12.38 2.62 -6.90
C LEU A 12 11.33 1.67 -7.48
N ASP A 13 11.09 1.76 -8.78
CA ASP A 13 10.18 0.87 -9.48
C ASP A 13 10.66 -0.59 -9.45
N ALA A 14 11.94 -0.82 -9.76
CA ALA A 14 12.54 -2.16 -9.69
C ALA A 14 12.56 -2.73 -8.26
N LEU A 15 12.79 -1.88 -7.26
CA LEU A 15 12.71 -2.27 -5.85
C LEU A 15 11.28 -2.66 -5.46
N ALA A 16 10.28 -1.88 -5.88
CA ALA A 16 8.88 -2.14 -5.62
C ALA A 16 8.44 -3.46 -6.27
N ASP A 17 8.82 -3.71 -7.53
CA ASP A 17 8.53 -4.96 -8.24
C ASP A 17 9.12 -6.17 -7.51
N HIS A 18 10.34 -6.06 -7.01
CA HIS A 18 10.98 -7.12 -6.24
C HIS A 18 10.21 -7.44 -4.95
N VAL A 19 9.83 -6.42 -4.18
CA VAL A 19 9.08 -6.59 -2.93
C VAL A 19 7.70 -7.18 -3.20
N LEU A 20 6.99 -6.70 -4.24
CA LEU A 20 5.68 -7.23 -4.62
C LEU A 20 5.75 -8.69 -5.07
N ALA A 21 6.82 -9.10 -5.76
CA ALA A 21 7.01 -10.47 -6.21
C ALA A 21 7.44 -11.43 -5.08
N HIS A 22 8.30 -11.00 -4.16
CA HIS A 22 8.97 -11.89 -3.20
C HIS A 22 8.59 -11.67 -1.73
N GLY A 23 7.90 -10.57 -1.40
CA GLY A 23 7.58 -10.15 -0.03
C GLY A 23 8.72 -9.39 0.67
N LEU A 24 8.37 -8.79 1.81
CA LEU A 24 9.28 -8.06 2.69
C LEU A 24 10.32 -8.97 3.35
N ALA A 25 9.94 -10.19 3.72
CA ALA A 25 10.87 -11.14 4.34
C ALA A 25 12.09 -11.46 3.46
N ALA A 26 11.91 -11.48 2.13
CA ALA A 26 12.99 -11.71 1.16
C ALA A 26 13.79 -10.44 0.80
N SER A 27 13.35 -9.27 1.27
CA SER A 27 13.82 -7.96 0.80
C SER A 27 14.96 -7.39 1.66
N SER A 28 16.05 -8.15 1.80
CA SER A 28 17.30 -7.62 2.36
C SER A 28 18.02 -6.69 1.36
N LEU A 29 19.03 -5.93 1.82
CA LEU A 29 19.69 -4.91 0.99
C LEU A 29 20.28 -5.49 -0.30
N ARG A 30 20.90 -6.66 -0.23
CA ARG A 30 21.57 -7.31 -1.36
C ARG A 30 20.60 -7.78 -2.46
N PRO A 31 19.52 -8.53 -2.17
CA PRO A 31 18.44 -8.82 -3.12
C PRO A 31 17.85 -7.56 -3.76
N LEU A 32 17.60 -6.52 -2.96
CA LEU A 32 17.06 -5.24 -3.44
C LEU A 32 18.04 -4.54 -4.40
N ALA A 33 19.32 -4.43 -4.03
CA ALA A 33 20.35 -3.86 -4.90
C ALA A 33 20.45 -4.64 -6.22
N LYS A 34 20.46 -5.97 -6.16
CA LYS A 34 20.46 -6.84 -7.34
C LYS A 34 19.24 -6.61 -8.24
N ALA A 35 18.05 -6.46 -7.66
CA ALA A 35 16.82 -6.19 -8.40
C ALA A 35 16.87 -4.83 -9.14
N ALA A 36 17.48 -3.83 -8.50
CA ALA A 36 17.73 -2.53 -9.12
C ALA A 36 18.92 -2.50 -10.11
N GLY A 37 19.62 -3.63 -10.31
CA GLY A 37 20.83 -3.67 -11.15
C GLY A 37 22.03 -2.92 -10.55
N LEU A 38 22.06 -2.73 -9.23
CA LEU A 38 23.07 -1.98 -8.50
C LEU A 38 23.86 -2.88 -7.55
N SER A 39 25.04 -2.41 -7.13
CA SER A 39 25.71 -2.95 -5.94
C SER A 39 25.11 -2.35 -4.67
N ASP A 40 25.27 -3.03 -3.53
CA ASP A 40 24.83 -2.52 -2.21
C ASP A 40 25.36 -1.11 -1.94
N ARG A 41 26.64 -0.86 -2.27
CA ARG A 41 27.28 0.46 -2.12
C ARG A 41 26.64 1.53 -3.01
N MET A 42 26.29 1.18 -4.26
CA MET A 42 25.63 2.11 -5.17
C MET A 42 24.19 2.38 -4.75
N LEU A 43 23.48 1.39 -4.22
CA LEU A 43 22.15 1.61 -3.68
C LEU A 43 22.20 2.57 -2.47
N LEU A 44 23.13 2.34 -1.55
CA LEU A 44 23.37 3.23 -0.40
C LEU A 44 24.00 4.58 -0.78
N TYR A 45 24.43 4.78 -2.02
CA TYR A 45 24.78 6.12 -2.51
C TYR A 45 23.52 6.98 -2.69
N HIS A 46 22.37 6.36 -2.99
CA HIS A 46 21.10 7.05 -3.18
C HIS A 46 20.25 7.14 -1.91
N PHE A 47 20.56 6.34 -0.89
CA PHE A 47 19.81 6.27 0.36
C PHE A 47 20.75 6.26 1.56
N LYS A 48 20.38 6.99 2.61
CA LYS A 48 21.16 7.09 3.84
C LYS A 48 21.56 5.72 4.41
N ASP A 49 20.61 4.79 4.42
CA ASP A 49 20.75 3.45 4.98
C ASP A 49 19.71 2.50 4.38
N LYS A 50 19.75 1.23 4.80
CA LYS A 50 18.78 0.19 4.38
C LYS A 50 17.34 0.55 4.76
N ASN A 51 17.12 1.22 5.90
CA ASN A 51 15.78 1.57 6.35
C ASN A 51 15.17 2.63 5.41
N ALA A 52 15.98 3.59 4.97
CA ALA A 52 15.58 4.57 3.96
C ALA A 52 15.25 3.92 2.60
N VAL A 53 15.98 2.87 2.20
CA VAL A 53 15.63 2.08 0.99
C VAL A 53 14.25 1.45 1.15
N LEU A 54 14.02 0.74 2.26
CA LEU A 54 12.75 0.04 2.52
C LEU A 54 11.57 1.01 2.61
N ALA A 55 11.71 2.10 3.37
CA ALA A 55 10.68 3.12 3.51
C ALA A 55 10.30 3.74 2.16
N ALA A 56 11.29 4.10 1.34
CA ALA A 56 11.03 4.66 0.01
C ALA A 56 10.39 3.64 -0.95
N THR A 57 10.78 2.36 -0.84
CA THR A 57 10.19 1.28 -1.63
C THR A 57 8.72 1.07 -1.26
N LEU A 58 8.41 0.98 0.04
CA LEU A 58 7.04 0.85 0.54
C LEU A 58 6.16 2.06 0.17
N ALA A 59 6.70 3.27 0.27
CA ALA A 59 6.01 4.48 -0.19
C ALA A 59 5.71 4.44 -1.70
N THR A 60 6.63 3.91 -2.51
CA THR A 60 6.42 3.74 -3.95
C THR A 60 5.32 2.71 -4.24
N ILE A 61 5.31 1.59 -3.51
CA ILE A 61 4.25 0.58 -3.59
C ILE A 61 2.89 1.18 -3.24
N ALA A 62 2.78 1.94 -2.14
CA ALA A 62 1.55 2.60 -1.74
C ALA A 62 1.09 3.64 -2.80
N SER A 63 2.01 4.43 -3.34
CA SER A 63 1.70 5.41 -4.39
C SER A 63 1.16 4.75 -5.66
N ARG A 64 1.77 3.64 -6.10
CA ARG A 64 1.28 2.85 -7.24
C ARG A 64 -0.12 2.30 -6.98
N LEU A 65 -0.38 1.80 -5.78
CA LEU A 65 -1.71 1.32 -5.41
C LEU A 65 -2.75 2.44 -5.46
N THR A 66 -2.45 3.62 -4.91
CA THR A 66 -3.33 4.79 -4.97
C THR A 66 -3.66 5.18 -6.41
N VAL A 67 -2.70 5.12 -7.33
CA VAL A 67 -2.93 5.38 -8.76
C VAL A 67 -3.90 4.35 -9.34
N MET A 68 -3.67 3.05 -9.11
CA MET A 68 -4.55 1.99 -9.63
C MET A 68 -5.97 2.05 -9.06
N LEU A 69 -6.12 2.44 -7.79
CA LEU A 69 -7.44 2.62 -7.17
C LEU A 69 -8.14 3.92 -7.63
N GLY A 70 -7.37 4.95 -7.97
CA GLY A 70 -7.89 6.24 -8.44
C GLY A 70 -8.76 6.10 -9.70
N ASP A 71 -8.40 5.19 -10.60
CA ASP A 71 -9.15 4.94 -11.83
C ASP A 71 -10.56 4.36 -11.57
N ALA A 72 -10.79 3.76 -10.39
CA ALA A 72 -12.07 3.15 -10.04
C ALA A 72 -13.11 4.15 -9.49
N VAL A 73 -12.66 5.29 -8.97
CA VAL A 73 -13.51 6.30 -8.33
C VAL A 73 -13.26 7.67 -8.95
N ALA A 74 -13.98 7.95 -10.03
CA ALA A 74 -13.84 9.19 -10.80
C ALA A 74 -14.39 10.45 -10.10
N ALA A 75 -15.30 10.27 -9.13
CA ALA A 75 -15.91 11.35 -8.35
C ALA A 75 -16.30 10.84 -6.95
N PRO A 76 -16.42 11.71 -5.94
CA PRO A 76 -16.84 11.28 -4.61
C PRO A 76 -18.24 10.65 -4.62
N MET A 77 -18.42 9.52 -3.92
CA MET A 77 -19.68 8.75 -3.90
C MET A 77 -20.06 8.34 -2.48
N PRO A 78 -21.32 7.96 -2.22
CA PRO A 78 -21.70 7.39 -0.93
C PRO A 78 -20.83 6.20 -0.52
N LEU A 79 -20.53 6.07 0.77
CA LEU A 79 -19.66 5.01 1.32
C LEU A 79 -19.95 3.59 0.78
N PRO A 80 -21.22 3.12 0.73
CA PRO A 80 -21.51 1.78 0.22
C PRO A 80 -21.05 1.57 -1.23
N GLU A 81 -21.16 2.60 -2.08
CA GLU A 81 -20.77 2.52 -3.49
C GLU A 81 -19.25 2.53 -3.65
N VAL A 82 -18.55 3.37 -2.88
CA VAL A 82 -17.06 3.37 -2.87
C VAL A 82 -16.56 1.99 -2.46
N ARG A 83 -17.10 1.43 -1.38
CA ARG A 83 -16.74 0.10 -0.90
C ARG A 83 -17.01 -0.98 -1.96
N ALA A 84 -18.21 -1.00 -2.55
CA ALA A 84 -18.58 -1.98 -3.57
C ALA A 84 -17.65 -1.95 -4.80
N ARG A 85 -17.09 -0.79 -5.16
CA ARG A 85 -16.10 -0.68 -6.25
C ARG A 85 -14.71 -1.15 -5.85
N LEU A 86 -14.26 -0.86 -4.63
CA LEU A 86 -12.88 -1.16 -4.22
C LEU A 86 -12.67 -2.61 -3.81
N VAL A 87 -13.66 -3.25 -3.19
CA VAL A 87 -13.55 -4.64 -2.72
C VAL A 87 -13.11 -5.63 -3.82
N PRO A 88 -13.77 -5.71 -4.99
CA PRO A 88 -13.36 -6.68 -6.01
C PRO A 88 -11.95 -6.42 -6.56
N LEU A 89 -11.48 -5.17 -6.52
CA LEU A 89 -10.12 -4.82 -6.94
C LEU A 89 -9.10 -5.30 -5.91
N LEU A 90 -9.29 -4.94 -4.64
CA LEU A 90 -8.37 -5.27 -3.55
C LEU A 90 -8.29 -6.77 -3.27
N LEU A 91 -9.41 -7.48 -3.42
CA LEU A 91 -9.46 -8.93 -3.27
C LEU A 91 -9.10 -9.68 -4.57
N GLY A 92 -8.85 -8.97 -5.67
CA GLY A 92 -8.44 -9.56 -6.95
C GLY A 92 -6.95 -9.86 -7.02
N ASP A 93 -6.57 -10.85 -7.83
CA ASP A 93 -5.18 -11.32 -7.95
C ASP A 93 -4.19 -10.23 -8.38
N ALA A 94 -4.65 -9.23 -9.14
CA ALA A 94 -3.83 -8.14 -9.61
C ALA A 94 -3.30 -7.24 -8.47
N LEU A 95 -4.14 -6.94 -7.46
CA LEU A 95 -3.75 -6.09 -6.34
C LEU A 95 -3.34 -6.90 -5.10
N TRP A 96 -3.57 -8.21 -5.09
CA TRP A 96 -3.24 -9.06 -3.95
C TRP A 96 -1.77 -9.00 -3.50
N PRO A 97 -0.76 -8.88 -4.39
CA PRO A 97 0.63 -8.68 -3.97
C PRO A 97 0.84 -7.44 -3.10
N TYR A 98 0.08 -6.36 -3.34
CA TYR A 98 0.15 -5.14 -2.53
C TYR A 98 -0.45 -5.38 -1.13
N MET A 99 -1.58 -6.09 -1.07
CA MET A 99 -2.25 -6.43 0.19
C MET A 99 -1.38 -7.36 1.04
N ARG A 100 -0.70 -8.32 0.42
CA ARG A 100 0.25 -9.19 1.11
C ARG A 100 1.40 -8.40 1.73
N VAL A 101 2.01 -7.45 1.00
CA VAL A 101 3.07 -6.58 1.53
C VAL A 101 2.56 -5.73 2.69
N TRP A 102 1.33 -5.19 2.59
CA TRP A 102 0.70 -4.45 3.67
C TRP A 102 0.51 -5.32 4.94
N LEU A 103 0.00 -6.54 4.79
CA LEU A 103 -0.18 -7.49 5.90
C LEU A 103 1.16 -7.89 6.54
N GLU A 104 2.19 -8.16 5.73
CA GLU A 104 3.54 -8.45 6.23
C GLU A 104 4.10 -7.28 7.05
N MET A 105 3.93 -6.05 6.56
CA MET A 105 4.34 -4.83 7.28
C MET A 105 3.54 -4.65 8.59
N ALA A 106 2.22 -4.83 8.55
CA ALA A 106 1.36 -4.70 9.72
C ALA A 106 1.74 -5.72 10.80
N ALA A 107 2.07 -6.97 10.41
CA ALA A 107 2.53 -7.99 11.33
C ALA A 107 3.88 -7.63 11.98
N LEU A 108 4.82 -7.05 11.23
CA LEU A 108 6.11 -6.61 11.76
C LEU A 108 5.96 -5.39 12.69
N ALA A 109 5.11 -4.43 12.33
CA ALA A 109 4.77 -3.30 13.19
C ALA A 109 4.13 -3.75 14.51
N ALA A 110 3.20 -4.71 14.45
CA ALA A 110 2.55 -5.29 15.64
C ALA A 110 3.53 -6.06 16.54
N GLN A 111 4.64 -6.56 16.00
CA GLN A 111 5.74 -7.17 16.76
C GLN A 111 6.68 -6.13 17.39
N GLY A 112 6.45 -4.83 17.15
CA GLY A 112 7.23 -3.74 17.75
C GLY A 112 8.35 -3.19 16.88
N ASP A 113 8.41 -3.53 15.59
CA ASP A 113 9.40 -2.93 14.68
C ASP A 113 9.05 -1.45 14.40
N ALA A 114 9.89 -0.54 14.88
CA ALA A 114 9.67 0.90 14.80
C ALA A 114 9.64 1.44 13.37
N LEU A 115 10.45 0.88 12.45
CA LEU A 115 10.45 1.31 11.06
C LEU A 115 9.11 1.00 10.40
N PHE A 116 8.61 -0.23 10.57
CA PHE A 116 7.35 -0.64 9.97
C PHE A 116 6.15 0.03 10.64
N ALA A 117 6.23 0.35 11.94
CA ALA A 117 5.22 1.17 12.60
C ALA A 117 5.14 2.58 12.00
N GLU A 118 6.28 3.26 11.84
CA GLU A 118 6.34 4.61 11.26
C GLU A 118 5.87 4.63 9.80
N VAL A 119 6.38 3.71 8.97
CA VAL A 119 6.01 3.62 7.55
C VAL A 119 4.54 3.21 7.40
N GLY A 120 4.07 2.27 8.22
CA GLY A 120 2.68 1.83 8.24
C GLY A 120 1.72 2.93 8.62
N GLU A 121 2.05 3.74 9.63
CA GLU A 121 1.27 4.93 10.01
C GLU A 121 1.19 5.93 8.84
N ALA A 122 2.33 6.24 8.21
CA ALA A 122 2.38 7.19 7.10
C ALA A 122 1.51 6.73 5.91
N ILE A 123 1.61 5.45 5.54
CA ILE A 123 0.82 4.86 4.45
C ILE A 123 -0.67 4.82 4.82
N GLY A 124 -1.01 4.38 6.03
CA GLY A 124 -2.39 4.33 6.52
C GLY A 124 -3.06 5.71 6.55
N ARG A 125 -2.34 6.75 6.99
CA ARG A 125 -2.81 8.14 6.92
C ARG A 125 -3.02 8.61 5.49
N GLY A 126 -2.14 8.20 4.57
CA GLY A 126 -2.29 8.45 3.14
C GLY A 126 -3.57 7.83 2.56
N PHE A 127 -3.85 6.55 2.85
CA PHE A 127 -5.07 5.89 2.41
C PHE A 127 -6.34 6.45 3.09
N TYR A 128 -6.26 6.84 4.35
CA TYR A 128 -7.36 7.55 5.02
C TYR A 128 -7.67 8.87 4.32
N ALA A 129 -6.65 9.70 4.02
CA ALA A 129 -6.83 10.96 3.31
C ALA A 129 -7.37 10.76 1.89
N TRP A 130 -6.87 9.73 1.18
CA TRP A 130 -7.39 9.37 -0.14
C TRP A 130 -8.85 8.92 -0.06
N GLY A 131 -9.21 8.04 0.89
CA GLY A 131 -10.58 7.58 1.10
C GLY A 131 -11.53 8.72 1.48
N TYR A 132 -11.07 9.67 2.29
CA TYR A 132 -11.81 10.91 2.58
C TYR A 132 -12.12 11.70 1.31
N ALA A 133 -11.19 11.77 0.34
CA ALA A 133 -11.45 12.41 -0.94
C ALA A 133 -12.47 11.65 -1.80
N GLN A 134 -12.59 10.33 -1.63
CA GLN A 134 -13.49 9.48 -2.41
C GLN A 134 -14.93 9.39 -1.88
N VAL A 135 -15.17 9.76 -0.62
CA VAL A 135 -16.50 9.60 0.00
C VAL A 135 -17.30 10.91 -0.04
N ALA A 136 -18.51 10.83 -0.55
CA ALA A 136 -19.51 11.89 -0.48
C ALA A 136 -20.28 11.80 0.85
N ALA A 137 -20.36 12.92 1.56
CA ALA A 137 -21.09 13.04 2.82
C ALA A 137 -21.59 14.49 3.01
N PRO A 138 -22.67 14.70 3.78
CA PRO A 138 -23.30 16.02 3.95
C PRO A 138 -22.45 17.01 4.75
N THR A 139 -21.53 16.55 5.60
CA THR A 139 -20.60 17.40 6.35
C THR A 139 -19.19 16.82 6.36
N PRO A 140 -18.14 17.64 6.59
CA PRO A 140 -16.76 17.16 6.75
C PRO A 140 -16.60 16.13 7.88
N GLU A 141 -17.30 16.32 9.01
CA GLU A 141 -17.25 15.42 10.16
C GLU A 141 -17.83 14.06 9.80
N ARG A 142 -18.97 14.06 9.08
CA ARG A 142 -19.57 12.81 8.61
C ARG A 142 -18.66 12.12 7.60
N ARG A 143 -18.02 12.88 6.71
CA ARG A 143 -17.06 12.35 5.74
C ARG A 143 -15.85 11.69 6.41
N ALA A 144 -15.34 12.30 7.48
CA ALA A 144 -14.24 11.74 8.27
C ALA A 144 -14.63 10.38 8.89
N ILE A 145 -15.83 10.28 9.45
CA ILE A 145 -16.37 9.02 9.99
C ILE A 145 -16.52 7.98 8.87
N ASP A 146 -17.14 8.34 7.75
CA ASP A 146 -17.36 7.42 6.65
C ASP A 146 -16.03 6.95 6.01
N ALA A 147 -15.01 7.81 5.94
CA ALA A 147 -13.67 7.46 5.47
C ALA A 147 -12.94 6.49 6.43
N ALA A 148 -13.10 6.70 7.74
CA ALA A 148 -12.57 5.77 8.74
C ALA A 148 -13.29 4.41 8.66
N GLN A 149 -14.61 4.41 8.46
CA GLN A 149 -15.39 3.19 8.22
C GLN A 149 -14.99 2.48 6.93
N LEU A 150 -14.73 3.23 5.85
CA LEU A 150 -14.21 2.68 4.61
C LEU A 150 -12.90 1.92 4.87
N LEU A 151 -11.90 2.61 5.41
CA LEU A 151 -10.58 2.02 5.66
C LEU A 151 -10.69 0.78 6.56
N THR A 152 -11.32 0.90 7.72
CA THR A 152 -11.46 -0.23 8.67
C THR A 152 -12.22 -1.42 8.08
N SER A 153 -13.25 -1.18 7.26
CA SER A 153 -14.00 -2.26 6.60
C SER A 153 -13.16 -2.98 5.54
N LEU A 154 -12.38 -2.25 4.73
CA LEU A 154 -11.51 -2.83 3.72
C LEU A 154 -10.37 -3.63 4.36
N GLU A 155 -9.76 -3.12 5.42
CA GLU A 155 -8.72 -3.82 6.17
C GLU A 155 -9.21 -5.15 6.74
N GLY A 156 -10.42 -5.16 7.30
CA GLY A 156 -11.06 -6.40 7.78
C GLY A 156 -11.25 -7.43 6.67
N MET A 157 -11.67 -7.01 5.47
CA MET A 157 -11.85 -7.91 4.32
C MET A 157 -10.52 -8.46 3.79
N VAL A 158 -9.49 -7.61 3.71
CA VAL A 158 -8.13 -8.01 3.31
C VAL A 158 -7.57 -9.05 4.30
N LEU A 159 -7.72 -8.80 5.60
CA LEU A 159 -7.34 -9.75 6.63
C LEU A 159 -8.07 -11.09 6.46
N LEU A 160 -9.40 -11.06 6.35
CA LEU A 160 -10.22 -12.28 6.20
C LEU A 160 -9.84 -13.09 4.97
N LYS A 161 -9.62 -12.46 3.81
CA LYS A 161 -9.13 -13.17 2.61
C LYS A 161 -7.78 -13.84 2.88
N SER A 162 -6.86 -13.18 3.59
CA SER A 162 -5.51 -13.73 3.84
C SER A 162 -5.50 -15.00 4.68
N ILE A 163 -6.56 -15.25 5.45
CA ILE A 163 -6.74 -16.45 6.27
C ILE A 163 -7.75 -17.45 5.69
N GLY A 164 -8.12 -17.29 4.41
CA GLY A 164 -9.00 -18.22 3.69
C GLY A 164 -10.51 -17.99 3.89
N MET A 165 -10.90 -16.86 4.49
CA MET A 165 -12.30 -16.47 4.71
C MET A 165 -12.77 -15.46 3.65
N GLU A 166 -12.37 -15.67 2.39
CA GLU A 166 -12.73 -14.78 1.29
C GLU A 166 -14.23 -14.78 1.00
N ASP A 167 -14.91 -15.90 1.22
CA ASP A 167 -16.37 -16.04 1.13
C ASP A 167 -17.08 -15.07 2.07
N VAL A 168 -16.63 -14.97 3.32
CA VAL A 168 -17.18 -14.03 4.31
C VAL A 168 -16.86 -12.59 3.93
N ALA A 169 -15.63 -12.31 3.48
CA ALA A 169 -15.24 -10.97 3.02
C ALA A 169 -16.10 -10.48 1.85
N ARG A 170 -16.40 -11.37 0.89
CA ARG A 170 -17.27 -11.07 -0.26
C ARG A 170 -18.73 -10.90 0.16
N LEU A 171 -19.26 -11.74 1.06
CA LEU A 171 -20.63 -11.60 1.57
C LEU A 171 -20.89 -10.25 2.24
N ALA A 172 -19.89 -9.71 2.96
CA ALA A 172 -19.98 -8.40 3.61
C ALA A 172 -19.94 -7.21 2.64
N ALA A 173 -19.51 -7.43 1.39
CA ALA A 173 -19.40 -6.38 0.39
C ALA A 173 -20.73 -6.03 -0.30
N GLY A 174 -21.73 -6.92 -0.18
CA GLY A 174 -23.02 -6.84 -0.89
C GLY A 174 -22.97 -7.53 -2.25
#